data_AF-A0A7W6T2M3-F1
#
_entry.id   AF-A0A7W6T2M3-F1
#
_cell.length_a   1.000
_cell.length_b   1.000
_cell.length_c   1.000
_cell.angle_alpha   90.00
_cell.angle_beta   90.00
_cell.angle_gamma   90.00
#
_symmetry.space_group_name_H-M   'P 1'
#
loop_
_entity.id
_entity.type
_entity.pdbx_description
1 polymer ?
#
loop_
_entity_poly.entity_id
_entity_poly.type
_entity_poly.pdbx_seq_one_letter_code
_entity_poly.pdbx_strand_id
1 'polypeptide(L)' 'MTSDCNDEFAVISREIAAKQLSVENQAILIEVLEREGHDMNEQRRVLARERSALATQFARQFQLLEKSCTSGD' A
#
# COMPACT_ATOMS: atom_id res chain seq x y z
N MET A 1 -20.20 17.17 2.66
CA MET A 1 -18.84 17.41 3.19
C MET A 1 -18.32 16.21 4.00
N THR A 2 -18.90 15.84 5.15
CA THR A 2 -18.47 14.63 5.89
C THR A 2 -18.72 13.32 5.13
N SER A 3 -19.83 13.23 4.37
CA SER A 3 -20.10 12.06 3.51
C SER A 3 -19.07 11.92 2.38
N ASP A 4 -18.70 13.02 1.72
CA ASP A 4 -17.73 13.01 0.61
C ASP A 4 -16.33 12.59 1.09
N CYS A 5 -15.92 13.10 2.26
CA CYS A 5 -14.69 12.65 2.93
C CYS A 5 -14.70 11.14 3.20
N ASN A 6 -15.81 10.59 3.72
CA ASN A 6 -15.92 9.16 4.02
C ASN A 6 -15.88 8.29 2.75
N ASP A 7 -16.47 8.74 1.66
CA ASP A 7 -16.43 8.03 0.38
C ASP A 7 -15.02 8.03 -0.22
N GLU A 8 -14.30 9.17 -0.15
CA GLU A 8 -12.89 9.26 -0.55
C GLU A 8 -11.99 8.35 0.31
N PHE A 9 -12.21 8.32 1.64
CA PHE A 9 -11.53 7.39 2.55
C PHE A 9 -11.78 5.93 2.16
N ALA A 10 -13.01 5.58 1.80
CA ALA A 10 -13.37 4.21 1.41
C ALA A 10 -12.73 3.80 0.08
N VAL A 11 -12.65 4.71 -0.90
CA VAL A 11 -11.95 4.47 -2.17
C VAL A 11 -10.46 4.24 -1.92
N ILE A 12 -9.81 5.15 -1.20
CA ILE A 12 -8.38 5.06 -0.90
C ILE A 12 -8.07 3.77 -0.13
N SER A 13 -8.88 3.43 0.88
CA SER A 13 -8.71 2.20 1.66
C SER A 13 -8.80 0.94 0.80
N ARG A 14 -9.71 0.90 -0.18
CA ARG A 14 -9.82 -0.23 -1.13
C ARG A 14 -8.61 -0.34 -2.04
N GLU A 15 -8.12 0.78 -2.57
CA GLU A 15 -6.92 0.79 -3.41
C GLU A 15 -5.67 0.32 -2.64
N ILE A 16 -5.55 0.74 -1.37
CA ILE A 16 -4.48 0.29 -0.48
C ILE A 16 -4.58 -1.21 -0.24
N ALA A 17 -5.76 -1.73 0.10
CA ALA A 17 -5.96 -3.16 0.35
C ALA A 17 -5.60 -4.01 -0.88
N ALA A 18 -5.98 -3.54 -2.08
CA ALA A 18 -5.62 -4.22 -3.33
C ALA A 18 -4.10 -4.24 -3.55
N LYS A 19 -3.41 -3.13 -3.27
CA LYS A 19 -1.94 -3.05 -3.37
C LYS A 19 -1.22 -3.91 -2.32
N GLN A 20 -1.74 -3.95 -1.08
CA GLN A 20 -1.20 -4.82 -0.03
C GLN A 20 -1.30 -6.29 -0.44
N LEU A 21 -2.46 -6.72 -0.94
CA LEU A 21 -2.65 -8.08 -1.45
C LEU A 21 -1.67 -8.42 -2.58
N SER A 22 -1.44 -7.50 -3.51
CA SER A 22 -0.44 -7.69 -4.58
C SER A 22 0.97 -7.92 -4.02
N VAL A 23 1.39 -7.09 -3.05
CA VAL A 23 2.70 -7.19 -2.40
C VAL A 23 2.85 -8.48 -1.61
N GLU A 24 1.79 -8.95 -0.96
CA GLU A 24 1.78 -10.23 -0.25
C GLU A 24 1.90 -11.41 -1.21
N ASN A 25 1.15 -11.40 -2.32
CA ASN A 25 1.25 -12.42 -3.35
C ASN A 25 2.65 -12.47 -3.98
N GLN A 26 3.29 -11.31 -4.21
CA GLN A 26 4.67 -11.24 -4.68
C GLN A 26 5.66 -11.81 -3.66
N ALA A 27 5.44 -11.60 -2.35
CA ALA A 27 6.27 -12.19 -1.31
C ALA A 27 6.20 -13.72 -1.34
N ILE A 28 4.99 -14.27 -1.44
CA ILE A 28 4.75 -15.72 -1.53
C ILE A 28 5.46 -16.29 -2.77
N LEU A 29 5.33 -15.63 -3.92
CA LEU A 29 6.00 -16.08 -5.15
C LEU A 29 7.52 -16.09 -5.01
N ILE A 30 8.10 -15.04 -4.42
CA ILE A 30 9.54 -14.98 -4.14
C ILE A 30 9.96 -16.16 -3.26
N GLU A 31 9.24 -16.43 -2.18
CA GLU A 31 9.55 -17.53 -1.27
C GLU A 31 9.49 -18.90 -1.97
N VAL A 32 8.53 -19.11 -2.86
CA VAL A 32 8.41 -20.35 -3.64
C VAL A 32 9.62 -20.50 -4.58
N LEU A 33 9.96 -19.45 -5.34
CA LEU A 33 11.06 -19.48 -6.29
C LEU A 33 12.42 -19.66 -5.61
N GLU A 34 12.62 -19.08 -4.43
CA GLU A 34 13.84 -19.30 -3.64
C GLU A 34 13.98 -20.74 -3.17
N ARG A 35 12.88 -21.39 -2.78
CA ARG A 35 12.88 -22.82 -2.43
C ARG A 35 13.22 -23.70 -3.63
N GLU A 36 12.88 -23.26 -4.83
CA GLU A 36 13.23 -23.90 -6.10
C GLU A 36 14.67 -23.60 -6.55
N GLY A 37 15.41 -22.77 -5.80
CA GLY A 37 16.82 -22.46 -6.05
C GLY A 37 17.06 -21.27 -6.96
N HIS A 38 16.03 -20.47 -7.26
CA HIS A 38 16.19 -19.22 -8.00
C HIS A 38 16.78 -18.12 -7.11
N ASP A 39 17.70 -17.31 -7.66
CA ASP A 39 18.18 -16.10 -7.01
C ASP A 39 17.13 -15.00 -7.11
N MET A 40 16.56 -14.64 -5.96
CA MET A 40 15.50 -13.63 -5.84
C MET A 40 15.95 -12.38 -5.08
N ASN A 41 17.26 -12.16 -4.90
CA ASN A 41 17.77 -11.05 -4.09
C ASN A 41 17.33 -9.67 -4.61
N GLU A 42 17.34 -9.45 -5.93
CA GLU A 42 16.87 -8.17 -6.48
C GLU A 42 15.36 -8.01 -6.32
N GLN A 43 14.59 -9.08 -6.53
CA GLN A 43 13.14 -9.08 -6.35
C GLN A 43 12.75 -8.81 -4.90
N ARG A 44 13.49 -9.36 -3.92
CA ARG A 44 13.34 -8.99 -2.51
C ARG A 44 13.61 -7.51 -2.27
N ARG A 45 14.67 -6.96 -2.89
CA ARG A 45 15.01 -5.55 -2.75
C ARG A 45 13.93 -4.63 -3.35
N VAL A 46 13.41 -5.00 -4.52
CA VAL A 46 12.30 -4.29 -5.17
C VAL A 46 11.05 -4.36 -4.29
N LEU A 47 10.67 -5.55 -3.80
CA LEU A 47 9.50 -5.72 -2.95
C LEU A 47 9.60 -4.92 -1.64
N ALA A 48 10.80 -4.84 -1.05
CA ALA A 48 11.04 -4.01 0.13
C ALA A 48 10.82 -2.50 -0.15
N ARG A 49 11.24 -2.03 -1.33
CA ARG A 49 10.98 -0.65 -1.78
C ARG A 49 9.50 -0.40 -2.01
N GLU A 50 8.81 -1.33 -2.66
CA GLU A 50 7.36 -1.24 -2.90
C GLU A 50 6.58 -1.17 -1.58
N ARG A 51 6.94 -2.01 -0.60
CA ARG A 51 6.38 -1.96 0.77
C ARG A 51 6.59 -0.60 1.43
N SER A 52 7.81 -0.07 1.38
CA SER A 52 8.14 1.23 1.96
C SER A 52 7.40 2.38 1.26
N ALA A 53 7.30 2.34 -0.06
CA ALA A 53 6.57 3.32 -0.85
C ALA A 53 5.07 3.29 -0.53
N LEU A 54 4.48 2.10 -0.41
CA LEU A 54 3.06 1.93 -0.07
C LEU A 54 2.76 2.47 1.34
N ALA A 55 3.61 2.17 2.33
CA ALA A 55 3.48 2.70 3.68
C ALA A 55 3.59 4.24 3.72
N THR A 56 4.49 4.81 2.92
CA THR A 56 4.64 6.26 2.80
C THR A 56 3.43 6.91 2.12
N GLN A 57 2.94 6.32 1.03
CA GLN A 57 1.75 6.78 0.34
C GLN A 57 0.53 6.76 1.27
N PHE A 58 0.37 5.70 2.06
CA PHE A 58 -0.67 5.55 3.05
C PHE A 58 -0.65 6.68 4.08
N ALA A 59 0.50 6.89 4.74
CA ALA A 59 0.64 7.92 5.76
C ALA A 59 0.33 9.32 5.20
N ARG A 60 0.77 9.61 3.97
CA ARG A 60 0.51 10.89 3.32
C ARG A 60 -0.97 11.09 2.97
N GLN A 61 -1.64 10.07 2.43
CA GLN A 61 -3.05 10.17 2.05
C GLN A 61 -3.95 10.33 3.27
N PHE A 62 -3.67 9.61 4.37
CA PHE A 62 -4.37 9.81 5.64
C PHE A 62 -4.20 11.23 6.18
N GLN A 63 -2.98 11.76 6.21
CA GLN A 63 -2.73 13.13 6.67
C GLN A 63 -3.41 14.20 5.81
N LEU A 64 -3.46 13.99 4.48
CA LEU A 64 -4.12 14.94 3.58
C LEU A 64 -5.62 14.96 3.80
N LEU A 65 -6.24 13.79 3.94
CA LEU A 65 -7.66 13.68 4.22
C LEU A 65 -8.03 14.20 5.62
N GLU A 66 -7.21 13.91 6.64
CA GLU A 66 -7.41 14.46 7.98
C GLU A 66 -7.40 16.00 7.94
N LYS A 67 -6.47 16.60 7.21
CA LYS A 67 -6.41 18.06 7.04
C LYS A 67 -7.60 18.60 6.26
N SER A 68 -7.97 18.00 5.14
CA SER A 68 -9.07 18.51 4.30
C SER A 68 -10.43 18.41 4.98
N CYS A 69 -10.65 17.39 5.81
CA CYS A 69 -11.89 17.20 6.55
C CYS A 69 -11.95 18.01 7.86
N THR A 70 -10.81 18.52 8.36
CA THR A 70 -10.75 19.39 9.56
C THR A 70 -10.65 20.88 9.23
N SER A 71 -10.17 21.27 8.04
CA SER A 71 -10.10 22.67 7.60
C SER A 71 -11.43 23.22 7.02
N GLY A 72 -12.55 22.54 7.27
CA GLY A 72 -13.88 22.90 6.79
C GLY A 72 -14.79 23.56 7.84
N ASP A 73 -14.26 23.89 9.03
CA ASP A 73 -14.95 24.67 10.07
C ASP A 73 -14.68 26.18 9.94
#